data_AF-A0A7X4FN65-F1
#
_entry.id   AF-A0A7X4FN65-F1
#
_cell.length_a   1.000
_cell.length_b   1.000
_cell.length_c   1.000
_cell.angle_alpha   90.00
_cell.angle_beta   90.00
_cell.angle_gamma   90.00
#
_symmetry.space_group_name_H-M   'P 1'
#
loop_
_entity.id
_entity.type
_entity.pdbx_description
1 polymer ?
#
loop_
_entity_poly.entity_id
_entity_poly.type
_entity_poly.pdbx_seq_one_letter_code
_entity_poly.pdbx_strand_id
1 'polypeptide(L)' 'MKILLTNDDSLDSPLFLFAVDYFQVMGDVKAVVPAEEQSWKGKAMTRFGTRHVERLDGFACE' A
#
# COMPACT_ATOMS: atom_id res chain seq x y z
N MET A 1 4.71 17.95 -1.52
CA MET A 1 4.01 17.28 -0.39
C MET A 1 4.50 15.84 -0.31
N LYS A 2 4.57 15.22 0.87
CA LYS A 2 4.86 13.78 1.01
C LYS A 2 3.56 13.04 1.31
N ILE A 3 3.28 11.97 0.58
CA ILE A 3 2.02 11.22 0.64
C ILE A 3 2.34 9.74 0.89
N LEU A 4 1.75 9.16 1.93
CA LEU A 4 1.75 7.71 2.16
C LEU A 4 0.40 7.17 1.70
N LEU A 5 0.40 6.26 0.74
CA LEU A 5 -0.79 5.64 0.18
C LEU A 5 -0.84 4.14 0.54
N THR A 6 -2.01 3.67 0.95
CA THR A 6 -2.22 2.29 1.41
C THR A 6 -3.69 1.88 1.24
N ASN A 7 -3.96 0.59 1.33
CA ASN A 7 -5.29 -0.02 1.39
C ASN A 7 -5.23 -1.31 2.24
N ASP A 8 -6.39 -1.94 2.44
CA ASP A 8 -6.53 -3.29 2.99
C ASP A 8 -6.68 -4.37 1.91
N ASP A 9 -7.00 -4.01 0.66
CA ASP A 9 -7.24 -4.93 -0.45
C ASP A 9 -5.98 -5.49 -1.16
N SER A 10 -4.77 -5.08 -0.74
CA SER A 10 -3.48 -5.37 -1.41
C SER A 10 -3.23 -4.59 -2.71
N LEU A 11 -2.08 -4.85 -3.34
CA LEU A 11 -1.71 -4.28 -4.64
C LEU A 11 -2.68 -4.70 -5.76
N ASP A 12 -3.31 -5.87 -5.62
CA ASP A 12 -4.26 -6.42 -6.62
C ASP A 12 -5.60 -5.69 -6.65
N SER A 13 -5.80 -4.71 -5.76
CA SER A 13 -6.99 -3.87 -5.76
C SER A 13 -7.12 -3.08 -7.08
N PRO A 14 -8.24 -3.22 -7.81
CA PRO A 14 -8.36 -2.73 -9.19
C PRO A 14 -8.26 -1.21 -9.31
N LEU A 15 -8.47 -0.48 -8.21
CA LEU A 15 -8.46 0.98 -8.19
C LEU A 15 -7.18 1.57 -7.57
N PHE A 16 -6.32 0.75 -6.96
CA PHE A 16 -5.19 1.26 -6.19
C PHE A 16 -4.15 1.95 -7.08
N LEU A 17 -3.87 1.38 -8.25
CA LEU A 17 -2.91 1.97 -9.20
C LEU A 17 -3.39 3.33 -9.74
N PHE A 18 -4.69 3.46 -10.03
CA PHE A 18 -5.25 4.76 -10.44
C PHE A 18 -5.12 5.82 -9.33
N ALA A 19 -5.25 5.42 -8.07
CA ALA A 19 -5.02 6.32 -6.94
C ALA A 19 -3.54 6.73 -6.86
N VAL A 20 -2.60 5.79 -7.01
CA VAL A 20 -1.15 6.08 -7.07
C VAL A 20 -0.88 7.16 -8.14
N ASP A 21 -1.31 6.91 -9.38
CA ASP A 21 -1.09 7.83 -10.51
C ASP A 21 -1.68 9.23 -10.23
N TYR A 22 -2.88 9.27 -9.65
CA TYR A 22 -3.55 10.52 -9.30
C TYR A 22 -2.80 11.30 -8.21
N PHE A 23 -2.27 10.63 -7.19
CA PHE A 23 -1.57 11.31 -6.10
C PHE A 23 -0.14 11.72 -6.46
N GLN A 24 0.50 11.02 -7.39
CA GLN A 24 1.86 11.33 -7.83
C GLN A 24 1.98 12.72 -8.45
N VAL A 25 0.94 13.22 -9.12
CA VAL A 25 0.94 14.59 -9.67
C VAL A 25 0.83 15.67 -8.59
N MET A 26 0.45 15.32 -7.36
CA MET A 26 0.28 16.24 -6.23
C MET A 26 1.43 16.20 -5.21
N GLY A 27 2.31 15.20 -5.28
CA GLY A 27 3.42 15.07 -4.35
C GLY A 27 4.24 13.80 -4.51
N ASP A 28 5.24 13.68 -3.64
CA ASP A 28 6.10 12.51 -3.49
C ASP A 28 5.29 11.40 -2.80
N VAL A 29 4.90 10.38 -3.58
CA VAL A 29 4.05 9.27 -3.12
C VAL A 29 4.92 8.07 -2.79
N LYS A 30 4.71 7.54 -1.58
CA LYS A 30 5.17 6.21 -1.17
C LYS A 30 3.95 5.31 -0.97
N ALA A 31 3.85 4.22 -1.72
CA ALA A 31 2.82 3.22 -1.52
C ALA A 31 3.33 2.05 -0.66
N VAL A 32 2.52 1.63 0.30
CA VAL A 32 2.77 0.44 1.15
C VAL A 32 1.45 -0.26 1.36
N VAL A 33 1.33 -1.51 0.94
CA VAL A 33 0.10 -2.31 1.03
C VAL A 33 0.38 -3.69 1.61
N PRO A 34 -0.62 -4.38 2.18
CA PRO A 34 -0.53 -5.80 2.48
C PRO A 34 -0.22 -6.61 1.22
N ALA A 35 0.51 -7.72 1.38
CA ALA A 35 0.78 -8.65 0.28
C ALA A 35 -0.48 -9.41 -0.20
N GLU A 36 -1.50 -9.50 0.66
CA GLU A 36 -2.78 -10.18 0.41
C GLU A 36 -3.92 -9.36 1.02
N GLU A 37 -5.14 -9.55 0.53
CA GLU A 37 -6.38 -8.93 1.02
C GLU A 37 -6.57 -9.07 2.56
N GLN A 38 -7.03 -8.01 3.22
CA GLN A 38 -7.22 -7.94 4.67
C GLN A 38 -8.54 -7.30 5.14
N SER A 39 -9.56 -7.06 4.31
CA SER A 39 -10.78 -6.32 4.71
C SER A 39 -11.52 -6.98 5.86
N TRP A 40 -11.42 -8.31 5.99
CA TRP A 40 -12.05 -9.07 7.08
C TRP A 40 -11.31 -9.00 8.42
N LYS A 41 -10.06 -8.51 8.48
CA LYS A 41 -9.29 -8.48 9.74
C LYS A 41 -9.59 -7.29 10.65
N GLY A 42 -10.32 -6.28 10.15
CA GLY A 42 -10.49 -5.01 10.85
C GLY A 42 -9.15 -4.30 11.11
N LYS A 43 -9.13 -3.32 12.03
CA LYS A 43 -7.92 -2.54 12.36
C LYS A 43 -7.02 -3.26 13.38
N ALA A 44 -6.77 -4.54 13.15
CA ALA A 44 -5.97 -5.36 14.05
C ALA A 44 -4.47 -5.04 13.95
N MET A 45 -3.78 -5.03 15.09
CA MET A 45 -2.32 -4.87 15.15
C MET A 45 -1.65 -6.20 15.42
N THR A 46 -0.64 -6.55 14.61
CA THR A 46 0.21 -7.70 14.90
C THR A 46 1.05 -7.41 16.14
N ARG A 47 0.97 -8.28 17.15
CA ARG A 47 1.76 -8.18 18.40
C ARG A 47 2.88 -9.21 18.52
N PHE A 48 2.79 -10.29 17.76
CA PHE A 48 3.72 -11.43 17.81
C PHE A 48 4.13 -11.84 16.40
N GLY A 49 5.38 -12.28 16.26
CA GLY A 49 5.98 -12.66 14.99
C GLY A 49 6.59 -11.49 14.23
N THR A 50 7.47 -11.81 13.29
CA THR A 50 8.09 -10.83 12.40
C THR A 50 7.15 -10.50 11.23
N ARG A 51 7.36 -9.33 10.64
CA ARG A 51 6.74 -8.93 9.38
C ARG A 51 7.84 -8.67 8.36
N HIS A 52 7.56 -9.09 7.13
CA HIS A 52 8.47 -8.92 6.01
C HIS A 52 7.86 -7.88 5.08
N VAL A 53 8.74 -7.13 4.43
CA VAL A 53 8.38 -6.15 3.41
C VAL A 53 9.20 -6.51 2.18
N GLU A 54 8.51 -6.61 1.06
CA GLU A 54 9.13 -6.79 -0.25
C GLU A 54 8.98 -5.50 -1.04
N ARG A 55 10.05 -5.11 -1.72
CA ARG A 55 10.04 -3.96 -2.62
C ARG A 55 9.66 -4.47 -4.01
N LEU A 56 8.63 -3.87 -4.58
CA LEU A 56 8.20 -4.14 -5.95
C LEU A 56 8.55 -2.95 -6.83
N ASP A 57 9.41 -3.17 -7.82
CA ASP A 57 9.79 -2.14 -8.79
C ASP A 57 8.65 -1.92 -9.80
N GLY A 58 8.49 -0.69 -10.27
CA GLY A 58 7.48 -0.32 -11.27
C GLY A 58 6.15 0.23 -10.72
N PHE A 59 5.96 0.24 -9.39
CA PHE A 59 4.72 0.70 -8.75
C PHE A 59 4.92 1.90 -7.82
N ALA A 60 5.70 2.93 -8.19
CA ALA A 60 5.88 4.12 -7.34
C ALA A 60 6.22 3.82 -5.84
N CYS A 61 6.77 2.65 -5.56
CA CYS A 61 7.00 2.12 -4.23
C CYS A 61 8.49 2.28 -3.92
N GLU A 62 8.93 3.51 -3.65
CA GLU A 62 10.26 3.75 -3.08
C GLU A 62 10.25 3.76 -1.54
#